data_AF-A0A841GHR1-F1
#
_entry.id   AF-A0A841GHR1-F1
#
_cell.length_a   1.000
_cell.length_b   1.000
_cell.length_c   1.000
_cell.angle_alpha   90.00
_cell.angle_beta   90.00
_cell.angle_gamma   90.00
#
_symmetry.space_group_name_H-M   'P 1'
#
loop_
_entity.id
_entity.type
_entity.pdbx_description
1 polymer ?
#
loop_
_entity_poly.entity_id
_entity_poly.type
_entity_poly.pdbx_seq_one_letter_code
_entity_poly.pdbx_strand_id
1 'polypeptide(L)'
;MYQARCKVCNSTHREEIEERYQNGMSASAISRWLEESFNEKISHVAIKNHMSKHFNVKEVVQKEYIKKKSDNPEKRMKKFVEEELDEIEELDSIMRESKELRKIAFERIKEATRPRSVEVWNSTWSNASREAIRAMKMKMEKLGTTAKDDLVKLLKEMWEDENVEE
;
A
#
# COMPACT_ATOMS: atom_id res chain seq x y z
N MET A 1 9.72 -16.06 -3.58
CA MET A 1 8.84 -17.22 -3.29
C MET A 1 9.67 -18.35 -2.69
N TYR A 2 9.24 -18.90 -1.55
CA TYR A 2 9.84 -20.08 -0.93
C TYR A 2 9.44 -21.33 -1.73
N GLN A 3 10.41 -22.16 -2.14
CA GLN A 3 10.14 -23.46 -2.76
C GLN A 3 10.79 -24.55 -1.92
N ALA A 4 9.98 -25.50 -1.44
CA ALA A 4 10.37 -26.54 -0.49
C ALA A 4 11.59 -27.38 -0.89
N ARG A 5 11.95 -27.44 -2.19
CA ARG A 5 13.07 -28.24 -2.71
C ARG A 5 14.28 -27.43 -3.19
N CYS A 6 14.23 -26.10 -3.19
CA CYS A 6 15.36 -25.30 -3.65
C CYS A 6 16.34 -25.03 -2.50
N LYS A 7 17.55 -25.57 -2.60
CA LYS A 7 18.61 -25.36 -1.60
C LYS A 7 18.98 -23.89 -1.41
N VAL A 8 18.96 -23.11 -2.49
CA VAL A 8 19.25 -21.66 -2.42
C VAL A 8 18.11 -20.90 -1.76
N CYS A 9 16.84 -21.23 -2.06
CA CYS A 9 15.70 -20.59 -1.38
C CYS A 9 15.67 -20.84 0.13
N ASN A 10 16.20 -21.99 0.56
CA ASN A 10 16.23 -22.43 1.95
C ASN A 10 17.54 -22.06 2.67
N SER A 11 18.51 -21.48 1.96
CA SER A 11 19.77 -21.04 2.55
C SER A 11 19.57 -19.72 3.28
N THR A 12 20.23 -19.57 4.43
CA THR A 12 20.35 -18.30 5.16
C THR A 12 21.11 -17.25 4.35
N HIS A 13 21.94 -17.68 3.40
CA HIS A 13 22.77 -16.83 2.54
C HIS A 13 22.13 -16.56 1.17
N ARG A 14 20.82 -16.82 1.00
CA ARG A 14 20.10 -16.65 -0.27
C ARG A 14 20.38 -15.29 -0.93
N GLU A 15 20.27 -14.22 -0.15
CA GLU A 15 20.39 -12.85 -0.65
C GLU A 15 21.82 -12.55 -1.12
N GLU A 16 22.82 -13.01 -0.37
CA GLU A 16 24.23 -12.86 -0.74
C GLU A 16 24.59 -13.67 -1.99
N ILE A 17 24.01 -14.87 -2.15
CA ILE A 17 24.16 -15.71 -3.34
C ILE A 17 23.59 -14.98 -4.58
N GLU A 18 22.40 -14.41 -4.45
CA GLU A 18 21.73 -13.65 -5.52
C GLU A 18 22.52 -12.38 -5.88
N GLU A 19 22.99 -11.63 -4.89
CA GLU A 19 23.80 -10.42 -5.09
C GLU A 19 25.12 -10.72 -5.79
N ARG A 20 25.86 -11.73 -5.33
CA ARG A 20 27.15 -12.12 -5.96
C ARG A 20 26.98 -12.56 -7.40
N TYR A 21 25.90 -13.27 -7.69
CA TYR A 21 25.58 -13.70 -9.05
C TYR A 21 25.27 -12.50 -9.95
N GLN A 22 24.52 -11.51 -9.45
CA GLN A 22 24.26 -10.24 -10.17
C GLN A 22 25.53 -9.45 -10.44
N ASN A 23 26.46 -9.44 -9.48
CA ASN A 23 27.77 -8.79 -9.61
C ASN A 23 28.73 -9.53 -10.56
N GLY A 24 28.26 -10.57 -11.25
CA GLY A 24 29.00 -11.28 -12.29
C GLY A 24 29.80 -12.49 -11.82
N MET A 25 29.68 -12.90 -10.54
CA MET A 25 30.30 -14.15 -10.10
C MET A 25 29.60 -15.36 -10.74
N SER A 26 30.38 -16.29 -11.26
CA SER A 26 29.84 -17.54 -11.78
C SER A 26 29.27 -18.41 -10.65
N ALA A 27 28.25 -19.22 -10.96
CA ALA A 27 27.67 -20.16 -10.00
C ALA A 27 28.70 -21.13 -9.37
N SER A 28 29.77 -21.47 -10.10
CA SER A 28 30.86 -22.30 -9.59
C SER A 28 31.71 -21.54 -8.56
N ALA A 29 31.99 -20.26 -8.81
CA ALA A 29 32.71 -19.42 -7.87
C ALA A 29 31.89 -19.18 -6.59
N ILE A 30 30.58 -18.99 -6.71
CA ILE A 30 29.68 -18.83 -5.56
C ILE A 30 29.56 -20.12 -4.75
N SER A 31 29.44 -21.27 -5.42
CA SER A 31 29.44 -22.58 -4.76
C SER A 31 30.70 -22.80 -3.91
N ARG A 32 31.87 -22.44 -4.46
CA ARG A 32 33.14 -22.51 -3.74
C ARG A 32 33.21 -21.52 -2.57
N TRP A 33 32.76 -20.29 -2.79
CA TRP A 33 32.72 -19.25 -1.75
C TRP A 33 31.83 -19.65 -0.56
N LEU A 34 30.67 -20.26 -0.81
CA LEU A 34 29.79 -20.79 0.24
C LEU A 34 30.47 -21.88 1.07
N GLU A 35 31.19 -22.78 0.41
CA GLU A 35 31.92 -23.86 1.08
C GLU A 35 33.10 -23.31 1.88
N GLU A 36 33.85 -22.35 1.34
CA GLU A 36 35.03 -21.78 2.01
C GLU A 36 34.67 -20.82 3.16
N SER A 37 33.60 -20.04 3.03
CA SER A 37 33.26 -18.99 4.00
C SER A 37 32.30 -19.46 5.09
N PHE A 38 31.37 -20.34 4.75
CA PHE A 38 30.28 -20.75 5.65
C PHE A 38 30.18 -22.26 5.82
N ASN A 39 31.08 -23.03 5.19
CA ASN A 39 31.02 -24.50 5.16
C ASN A 39 29.68 -25.02 4.62
N GLU A 40 28.99 -24.24 3.78
CA GLU A 40 27.70 -24.57 3.21
C GLU A 40 27.85 -25.16 1.80
N LYS A 41 27.31 -26.37 1.59
CA LYS A 41 27.46 -27.10 0.32
C LYS A 41 26.23 -26.96 -0.57
N ILE A 42 26.23 -25.95 -1.42
CA ILE A 42 25.26 -25.78 -2.51
C ILE A 42 25.97 -25.97 -3.84
N SER A 43 25.47 -26.88 -4.69
CA SER A 43 26.07 -27.11 -6.00
C SER A 43 25.85 -25.94 -6.96
N HIS A 44 26.82 -25.68 -7.83
CA HIS A 44 26.71 -24.68 -8.90
C HIS A 44 25.47 -24.88 -9.78
N VAL A 45 25.04 -26.13 -10.01
CA VAL A 45 23.81 -26.46 -10.76
C VAL A 45 22.57 -25.96 -10.01
N ALA A 46 22.51 -26.17 -8.69
CA ALA A 46 21.40 -25.67 -7.87
C ALA A 46 21.31 -24.14 -7.90
N ILE A 47 22.47 -23.46 -7.86
CA ILE A 47 22.55 -22.00 -7.99
C ILE A 47 22.02 -21.53 -9.36
N LYS A 48 22.48 -22.13 -10.46
CA LYS A 48 21.97 -21.78 -11.80
C LYS A 48 20.46 -22.01 -11.94
N ASN A 49 19.96 -23.13 -11.41
CA ASN A 49 18.53 -23.44 -11.43
C ASN A 49 17.71 -22.45 -10.61
N HIS A 50 18.22 -22.01 -9.46
CA HIS A 50 17.59 -20.95 -8.67
C HIS A 50 17.53 -19.63 -9.45
N MET A 51 18.66 -19.20 -10.02
CA MET A 51 18.74 -17.94 -10.76
C MET A 51 17.88 -17.92 -12.03
N SER A 52 17.62 -19.06 -12.65
CA SER A 52 16.77 -19.14 -13.84
C SER A 52 15.28 -19.25 -13.52
N LYS A 53 14.91 -19.92 -12.42
CA LYS A 53 13.51 -20.25 -12.13
C LYS A 53 12.86 -19.34 -11.10
N HIS A 54 13.62 -18.88 -10.10
CA HIS A 54 13.05 -18.23 -8.90
C HIS A 54 13.52 -16.79 -8.74
N PHE A 55 14.63 -16.44 -9.37
CA PHE A 55 15.17 -15.10 -9.30
C PHE A 55 14.51 -14.21 -10.36
N ASN A 56 13.67 -13.26 -9.90
CA ASN A 56 12.95 -12.35 -10.78
C ASN A 56 13.86 -11.19 -11.22
N VAL A 57 14.57 -11.39 -12.32
CA VAL A 57 15.46 -10.39 -12.92
C VAL A 57 14.74 -9.05 -13.16
N LYS A 58 13.43 -9.05 -13.46
CA LYS A 58 12.67 -7.81 -13.68
C LYS A 58 12.56 -6.96 -12.42
N GLU A 59 12.29 -7.56 -11.26
CA GLU A 59 12.23 -6.86 -9.97
C GLU A 59 13.59 -6.25 -9.60
N VAL A 60 14.67 -6.96 -9.88
CA VAL A 60 16.03 -6.51 -9.59
C VAL A 60 16.42 -5.35 -10.52
N VAL A 61 16.13 -5.47 -11.82
CA VAL A 61 16.34 -4.38 -12.79
C VAL A 61 15.51 -3.15 -12.41
N GLN A 62 14.27 -3.32 -11.94
CA GLN A 62 13.45 -2.21 -11.47
C GLN A 62 14.05 -1.54 -10.22
N LYS A 63 14.51 -2.32 -9.23
CA LYS A 63 15.18 -1.80 -8.04
C LYS A 63 16.46 -1.04 -8.40
N GLU A 64 17.31 -1.63 -9.24
CA GLU A 64 18.56 -1.00 -9.68
C GLU A 64 18.32 0.21 -10.59
N TYR A 65 17.28 0.20 -11.43
CA TYR A 65 16.85 1.37 -12.20
C TYR A 65 16.38 2.51 -11.30
N ILE A 66 15.57 2.19 -10.27
CA ILE A 66 15.12 3.17 -9.28
C ILE A 66 16.31 3.77 -8.54
N LYS A 67 17.28 2.95 -8.10
CA LYS A 67 18.53 3.40 -7.47
C LYS A 67 19.39 4.26 -8.40
N LYS A 68 19.59 3.85 -9.65
CA LYS A 68 20.43 4.56 -10.64
C LYS A 68 19.82 5.88 -11.11
N LYS A 69 18.48 5.98 -11.14
CA LYS A 69 17.76 7.17 -11.59
C LYS A 69 17.43 8.14 -10.44
N SER A 70 17.70 7.78 -9.18
CA SER A 70 17.37 8.61 -8.02
C SER A 70 18.57 9.45 -7.58
N ASP A 71 18.50 10.77 -7.81
CA ASP A 71 19.42 11.76 -7.21
C ASP A 71 19.17 11.98 -5.71
N ASN A 72 18.07 11.51 -5.14
CA ASN A 72 17.89 11.42 -3.69
C ASN A 72 16.65 10.55 -3.34
N PRO A 73 16.83 9.29 -2.91
CA PRO A 73 15.71 8.40 -2.54
C PRO A 73 14.76 9.02 -1.50
N GLU A 74 15.31 9.77 -0.54
CA GLU A 74 14.53 10.44 0.51
C GLU A 74 13.59 11.50 -0.05
N LYS A 75 14.03 12.27 -1.06
CA LYS A 75 13.21 13.30 -1.69
C LYS A 75 12.03 12.71 -2.47
N ARG A 76 12.20 11.55 -3.10
CA ARG A 76 11.10 10.84 -3.76
C ARG A 76 10.14 10.21 -2.76
N MET A 77 10.65 9.62 -1.69
CA MET A 77 9.80 9.10 -0.61
C MET A 77 8.98 10.22 0.01
N LYS A 78 9.60 11.37 0.29
CA LYS A 78 8.90 12.54 0.82
C LYS A 78 7.81 13.03 -0.13
N LYS A 79 8.11 13.15 -1.43
CA LYS A 79 7.12 13.54 -2.44
C LYS A 79 5.95 12.55 -2.54
N PHE A 80 6.24 11.25 -2.46
CA PHE A 80 5.21 10.22 -2.46
C PHE A 80 4.33 10.29 -1.20
N VAL A 81 4.93 10.52 -0.03
CA VAL A 81 4.18 10.73 1.22
C VAL A 81 3.33 11.99 1.14
N GLU A 82 3.85 13.09 0.58
CA GLU A 82 3.08 14.32 0.35
C GLU A 82 1.88 14.05 -0.57
N GLU A 83 2.07 13.36 -1.70
CA GLU A 83 0.98 12.98 -2.62
C GLU A 83 -0.09 12.10 -1.92
N GLU A 84 0.33 11.13 -1.11
CA GLU A 84 -0.59 10.27 -0.37
C GLU A 84 -1.35 11.04 0.73
N LEU A 85 -0.72 12.02 1.38
CA LEU A 85 -1.38 12.89 2.37
C LEU A 85 -2.39 13.81 1.70
N ASP A 86 -2.04 14.42 0.57
CA ASP A 86 -2.94 15.27 -0.21
C ASP A 86 -4.21 14.49 -0.62
N GLU A 87 -4.04 13.24 -1.09
CA GLU A 87 -5.18 12.38 -1.44
C GLU A 87 -6.07 12.05 -0.22
N ILE A 88 -5.50 11.91 0.99
CA ILE A 88 -6.28 11.70 2.22
C ILE A 88 -7.06 12.98 2.59
N GLU A 89 -6.46 14.15 2.43
CA GLU A 89 -7.13 15.44 2.68
C GLU A 89 -8.28 15.67 1.70
N GLU A 90 -8.11 15.32 0.43
CA GLU A 90 -9.19 15.37 -0.57
C GLU A 90 -10.37 14.46 -0.17
N LEU A 91 -10.10 13.25 0.32
CA LEU A 91 -11.13 12.34 0.82
C LEU A 91 -11.89 12.93 2.02
N ASP A 92 -11.19 13.64 2.91
CA ASP A 92 -11.81 14.37 4.02
C ASP A 92 -12.70 15.52 3.55
N SER A 93 -12.29 16.26 2.51
CA SER A 93 -13.14 17.29 1.89
C SER A 93 -14.42 16.68 1.33
N ILE A 94 -14.31 15.58 0.57
CA ILE A 94 -15.47 14.87 0.00
C ILE A 94 -16.42 14.41 1.10
N MET A 95 -15.89 13.89 2.22
CA MET A 95 -16.69 13.48 3.36
C MET A 95 -17.44 14.65 4.00
N ARG A 96 -16.79 15.80 4.15
CA ARG A 96 -17.38 17.03 4.70
C ARG A 96 -18.47 17.59 3.79
N GLU A 97 -18.18 17.77 2.51
CA GLU A 97 -19.14 18.25 1.51
C GLU A 97 -20.34 17.32 1.40
N SER A 98 -20.12 16.00 1.41
CA SER A 98 -21.19 15.00 1.41
C SER A 98 -22.04 15.05 2.69
N LYS A 99 -21.48 15.40 3.84
CA LYS A 99 -22.23 15.63 5.09
C LYS A 99 -23.13 16.86 4.96
N GLU A 100 -22.61 17.95 4.43
CA GLU A 100 -23.37 19.19 4.21
C GLU A 100 -24.50 18.98 3.21
N LEU A 101 -24.22 18.36 2.07
CA LEU A 101 -25.22 18.05 1.04
C LEU A 101 -26.34 17.15 1.57
N ARG A 102 -26.01 16.15 2.41
CA ARG A 102 -27.03 15.32 3.08
C ARG A 102 -27.90 16.14 4.01
N LYS A 103 -27.33 17.05 4.80
CA LYS A 103 -28.09 17.92 5.70
C LYS A 103 -29.06 18.79 4.92
N ILE A 104 -28.58 19.47 3.88
CA ILE A 104 -29.40 20.32 3.00
C ILE A 104 -30.50 19.48 2.34
N ALA A 105 -30.14 18.35 1.72
CA ALA A 105 -31.13 17.50 1.05
C ALA A 105 -32.22 17.01 2.02
N PHE A 106 -31.84 16.66 3.24
CA PHE A 106 -32.80 16.24 4.27
C PHE A 106 -33.74 17.37 4.70
N GLU A 107 -33.22 18.59 4.90
CA GLU A 107 -34.04 19.77 5.19
C GLU A 107 -35.02 20.06 4.04
N ARG A 108 -34.55 19.98 2.79
CA ARG A 108 -35.39 20.18 1.60
C ARG A 108 -36.45 19.11 1.39
N ILE A 109 -36.19 17.86 1.79
CA ILE A 109 -37.21 16.79 1.78
C ILE A 109 -38.35 17.14 2.74
N LYS A 110 -38.05 17.67 3.93
CA LYS A 110 -39.07 18.07 4.91
C LYS A 110 -39.96 19.21 4.42
N GLU A 111 -39.37 20.16 3.71
CA GLU A 111 -40.08 21.33 3.16
C GLU A 111 -40.82 21.03 1.85
N ALA A 112 -40.48 19.93 1.16
CA ALA A 112 -41.00 19.63 -0.16
C ALA A 112 -42.47 19.18 -0.11
N THR A 113 -43.34 19.95 -0.77
CA THR A 113 -44.77 19.65 -0.91
C THR A 113 -45.11 18.92 -2.20
N ARG A 114 -44.21 18.93 -3.20
CA ARG A 114 -44.40 18.30 -4.50
C ARG A 114 -43.67 16.95 -4.56
N PRO A 115 -44.32 15.87 -5.03
CA PRO A 115 -43.68 14.55 -5.13
C PRO A 115 -42.37 14.54 -5.90
N ARG A 116 -42.30 15.30 -7.01
CA ARG A 116 -41.08 15.39 -7.82
C ARG A 116 -39.91 16.05 -7.08
N SER A 117 -40.19 17.04 -6.23
CA SER A 117 -39.16 17.69 -5.41
C SER A 117 -38.63 16.74 -4.34
N VAL A 118 -39.51 15.96 -3.68
CA VAL A 118 -39.12 14.92 -2.72
C VAL A 118 -38.20 13.89 -3.39
N GLU A 119 -38.56 13.42 -4.59
CA GLU A 119 -37.77 12.44 -5.34
C GLU A 119 -36.36 12.95 -5.65
N VAL A 120 -36.24 14.18 -6.16
CA VAL A 120 -34.93 14.81 -6.47
C VAL A 120 -34.07 14.92 -5.23
N TRP A 121 -34.61 15.47 -4.13
CA TRP A 121 -33.83 15.63 -2.91
C TRP A 121 -33.47 14.30 -2.23
N ASN A 122 -34.36 13.30 -2.31
CA ASN A 122 -34.05 11.96 -1.82
C ASN A 122 -32.93 11.28 -2.64
N SER A 123 -32.90 11.50 -3.95
CA SER A 123 -31.81 11.05 -4.82
C SER A 123 -30.49 11.75 -4.45
N THR A 124 -30.51 13.07 -4.25
CA THR A 124 -29.34 13.84 -3.80
C THR A 124 -28.81 13.34 -2.45
N TRP A 125 -29.70 13.14 -1.47
CA TRP A 125 -29.35 12.59 -0.16
C TRP A 125 -28.72 11.19 -0.27
N SER A 126 -29.30 10.33 -1.11
CA SER A 126 -28.81 8.97 -1.35
C SER A 126 -27.42 8.96 -2.00
N ASN A 127 -27.20 9.81 -3.01
CA ASN A 127 -25.92 9.89 -3.71
C ASN A 127 -24.83 10.47 -2.82
N ALA A 128 -25.10 11.56 -2.09
CA ALA A 128 -24.16 12.12 -1.12
C ALA A 128 -23.82 11.11 -0.01
N SER A 129 -24.77 10.27 0.41
CA SER A 129 -24.50 9.18 1.36
C SER A 129 -23.53 8.13 0.79
N ARG A 130 -23.67 7.77 -0.48
CA ARG A 130 -22.79 6.80 -1.13
C ARG A 130 -21.38 7.34 -1.32
N GLU A 131 -21.24 8.60 -1.73
CA GLU A 131 -19.93 9.23 -1.88
C GLU A 131 -19.21 9.35 -0.54
N ALA A 132 -19.90 9.75 0.53
CA ALA A 132 -19.32 9.76 1.88
C ALA A 132 -18.81 8.36 2.31
N ILE A 133 -19.59 7.31 2.05
CA ILE A 133 -19.20 5.93 2.40
C ILE A 133 -18.03 5.46 1.54
N ARG A 134 -18.00 5.81 0.25
CA ARG A 134 -16.88 5.46 -0.65
C ARG A 134 -15.60 6.15 -0.19
N ALA A 135 -15.65 7.46 0.03
CA ALA A 135 -14.50 8.25 0.47
C ALA A 135 -13.94 7.72 1.81
N MET A 136 -14.82 7.40 2.76
CA MET A 136 -14.44 6.79 4.04
C MET A 136 -13.73 5.44 3.85
N LYS A 137 -14.24 4.56 2.99
CA LYS A 137 -13.58 3.27 2.71
C LYS A 137 -12.20 3.44 2.06
N MET A 138 -12.08 4.37 1.11
CA MET A 138 -10.80 4.66 0.45
C MET A 138 -9.79 5.24 1.43
N LYS A 139 -10.22 6.15 2.33
CA LYS A 139 -9.38 6.70 3.39
C LYS A 139 -8.89 5.60 4.35
N MET A 140 -9.77 4.67 4.74
CA MET A 140 -9.40 3.54 5.60
C MET A 140 -8.39 2.61 4.95
N GLU A 141 -8.54 2.34 3.65
CA GLU A 141 -7.61 1.51 2.88
C GLU A 141 -6.23 2.17 2.82
N LYS A 142 -6.17 3.48 2.54
CA LYS A 142 -4.93 4.26 2.52
C LYS A 142 -4.24 4.33 3.88
N LEU A 143 -5.00 4.46 4.96
CA LEU A 143 -4.48 4.47 6.33
C LEU A 143 -4.08 3.07 6.85
N GLY A 144 -4.29 2.01 6.06
CA GLY A 144 -3.97 0.64 6.45
C GLY A 144 -4.90 0.04 7.52
N THR A 145 -5.95 0.76 7.92
CA THR A 145 -6.97 0.32 8.89
C THR A 145 -7.95 -0.65 8.23
N THR A 146 -7.62 -1.95 8.27
CA THR A 146 -8.44 -3.03 7.69
C THR A 146 -9.37 -3.70 8.71
N ALA A 147 -9.22 -3.45 10.02
CA ALA A 147 -10.05 -4.05 11.05
C ALA A 147 -11.15 -3.10 11.56
N LYS A 148 -12.35 -3.65 11.80
CA LYS A 148 -13.53 -2.95 12.32
C LYS A 148 -13.29 -2.30 13.70
N ASP A 149 -12.32 -2.80 14.45
CA ASP A 149 -11.91 -2.29 15.77
C ASP A 149 -11.00 -1.06 15.66
N ASP A 150 -10.17 -0.99 14.60
CA ASP A 150 -9.37 0.21 14.30
C ASP A 150 -10.26 1.36 13.83
N LEU A 151 -11.36 1.06 13.14
CA LEU A 151 -12.39 2.04 12.78
C LEU A 151 -13.04 2.66 14.04
N VAL A 152 -13.40 1.85 15.03
CA VAL A 152 -14.02 2.34 16.27
C VAL A 152 -13.03 3.16 17.10
N LYS A 153 -11.75 2.79 17.08
CA LYS A 153 -10.69 3.54 17.75
C LYS A 153 -10.39 4.88 17.06
N LEU A 154 -10.25 4.88 15.74
CA LEU A 154 -9.99 6.08 14.94
C LEU A 154 -11.21 7.02 14.94
N LEU A 155 -12.44 6.48 14.93
CA LEU A 155 -13.67 7.27 15.12
C LEU A 155 -13.80 7.83 16.54
N LYS A 156 -13.33 7.13 17.58
CA LYS A 156 -13.32 7.64 18.97
C LYS A 156 -12.28 8.75 19.13
N GLU A 157 -11.07 8.56 18.63
CA GLU A 157 -10.01 9.59 18.65
C GLU A 157 -10.47 10.85 17.90
N MET A 158 -11.08 10.69 16.72
CA MET A 158 -11.65 11.83 15.97
C MET A 158 -12.89 12.49 16.61
N TRP A 159 -13.64 11.81 17.49
CA TRP A 159 -14.80 12.39 18.19
C TRP A 159 -14.47 12.91 19.59
N GLU A 160 -13.43 12.41 20.22
CA GLU A 160 -12.96 12.86 21.55
C GLU A 160 -12.09 14.13 21.43
N ASP A 161 -11.50 14.39 20.27
CA ASP A 161 -10.81 15.67 19.95
C ASP A 161 -11.77 16.87 19.74
N GLU A 162 -13.10 16.67 19.72
CA GLU A 162 -14.09 17.77 19.79
C GLU A 162 -14.51 18.11 21.23
N ASN A 163 -13.99 17.44 22.27
CA ASN A 163 -14.35 17.67 23.68
C ASN A 163 -13.19 18.12 24.58
N VAL A 164 -12.13 18.70 24.01
CA VAL A 164 -11.10 19.39 24.79
C VAL A 164 -10.93 20.81 24.26
N GLU A 165 -11.83 21.70 24.68
CA GLU A 165 -11.55 23.01 25.31
C GLU A 165 -12.86 23.82 25.47
N GLU A 166 -13.25 23.99 26.74
CA GLU A 166 -14.22 24.90 27.39
C GLU A 166 -15.62 25.18 26.79
#